data_AF-A0AAX2RRY4-F1
#
_entry.id   AF-A0AAX2RRY4-F1
#
_cell.length_a   1.000
_cell.length_b   1.000
_cell.length_c   1.000
_cell.angle_alpha   90.00
_cell.angle_beta   90.00
_cell.angle_gamma   90.00
#
_symmetry.space_group_name_H-M   'P 1'
#
loop_
_entity.id
_entity.type
_entity.pdbx_description
1 polymer ?
#
loop_
_entity_poly.entity_id
_entity_poly.type
_entity_poly.pdbx_seq_one_letter_code
_entity_poly.pdbx_strand_id
1 'polypeptide(L)'
;MLVKLKRDEAKPLQIVLDVLYNVHMKTQTSLHSPLALGQLIREKRKAAAMTQETLAAAAGVGRRVVADLEEGGNVSSHVLLPILARLGIDLVPTHADVYSRALVALCQTAATSYLGEMPPAIMERFLLTGEVPAKWETLVDYAIEESPPMLFEKAIAAYEKPTRKRIRENLQAWAVNHNLNLREEFGLV
;
A
#
# COMPACT_ATOMS: atom_id res chain seq x y z
N MET A 1 14.86 40.89 -20.65
CA MET A 1 15.74 40.04 -19.83
C MET A 1 14.92 39.50 -18.66
N LEU A 2 14.25 38.36 -18.85
CA LEU A 2 13.42 37.72 -17.81
C LEU A 2 14.27 36.66 -17.10
N VAL A 3 14.51 36.87 -15.81
CA VAL A 3 15.28 36.01 -14.94
C VAL A 3 14.51 34.70 -14.71
N LYS A 4 15.13 33.57 -15.09
CA LYS A 4 14.64 32.23 -14.77
C LYS A 4 14.67 32.03 -13.26
N LEU A 5 13.51 31.85 -12.63
CA LEU A 5 13.42 31.39 -11.26
C LEU A 5 13.88 29.91 -11.19
N LYS A 6 14.84 29.65 -10.31
CA LYS A 6 15.51 28.37 -10.10
C LYS A 6 14.53 27.30 -9.60
N ARG A 7 14.79 26.08 -10.04
CA ARG A 7 13.92 24.89 -9.99
C ARG A 7 14.35 23.93 -8.87
N ASP A 8 14.53 24.43 -7.64
CA ASP A 8 15.25 23.66 -6.59
C ASP A 8 14.59 23.62 -5.19
N GLU A 9 13.40 24.18 -4.98
CA GLU A 9 12.74 24.21 -3.66
C GLU A 9 11.67 23.11 -3.45
N ALA A 10 11.36 22.31 -4.47
CA ALA A 10 10.30 21.29 -4.39
C ALA A 10 10.75 19.93 -3.82
N LYS A 11 12.05 19.63 -3.82
CA LYS A 11 12.62 18.36 -3.33
C LYS A 11 12.46 18.11 -1.82
N PRO A 12 12.62 19.11 -0.92
CA PRO A 12 12.51 18.91 0.52
C PRO A 12 11.10 18.51 0.97
N LEU A 13 10.07 19.13 0.37
CA LEU A 13 8.67 18.82 0.69
C LEU A 13 8.28 17.40 0.27
N GLN A 14 8.80 16.93 -0.88
CA GLN A 14 8.56 15.56 -1.34
C GLN A 14 9.23 14.54 -0.42
N ILE A 15 10.45 14.78 0.06
CA ILE A 15 11.13 13.90 1.01
C ILE A 15 10.35 13.82 2.32
N VAL A 16 9.84 14.95 2.82
CA VAL A 16 9.03 14.96 4.05
C VAL A 16 7.70 14.22 3.85
N LEU A 17 7.03 14.42 2.71
CA LEU A 17 5.84 13.67 2.33
C LEU A 17 6.12 12.17 2.21
N ASP A 18 7.22 11.78 1.58
CA ASP A 18 7.63 10.38 1.42
C ASP A 18 7.98 9.74 2.77
N VAL A 19 8.62 10.48 3.68
CA VAL A 19 8.93 10.00 5.03
C VAL A 19 7.64 9.85 5.85
N LEU A 20 6.74 10.84 5.82
CA LEU A 20 5.45 10.76 6.52
C LEU A 20 4.59 9.63 5.95
N TYR A 21 4.56 9.47 4.63
CA TYR A 21 3.86 8.38 3.95
C TYR A 21 4.47 7.02 4.32
N ASN A 22 5.80 6.88 4.29
CA ASN A 22 6.48 5.64 4.66
C ASN A 22 6.34 5.28 6.14
N VAL A 23 6.31 6.27 7.04
CA VAL A 23 6.06 6.03 8.47
C VAL A 23 4.59 5.63 8.69
N HIS A 24 3.65 6.32 8.06
CA HIS A 24 2.22 6.02 8.18
C HIS A 24 1.86 4.65 7.60
N MET A 25 2.41 4.28 6.44
CA MET A 25 2.20 2.98 5.79
C MET A 25 2.83 1.81 6.56
N LYS A 26 3.99 2.01 7.21
CA LYS A 26 4.67 0.94 7.98
C LYS A 26 3.96 0.54 9.26
N THR A 27 3.02 1.36 9.75
CA THR A 27 2.27 1.10 11.00
C THR A 27 0.84 0.57 10.78
N GLN A 28 0.39 0.45 9.54
CA GLN A 28 -0.95 -0.06 9.23
C GLN A 28 -0.95 -1.58 9.15
N THR A 29 -1.65 -2.23 10.07
CA THR A 29 -1.92 -3.68 10.00
C THR A 29 -3.24 -3.91 9.27
N SER A 30 -3.18 -4.46 8.06
CA SER A 30 -4.37 -4.91 7.34
C SER A 30 -4.95 -6.16 8.01
N LEU A 31 -6.19 -6.07 8.47
CA LEU A 31 -6.91 -7.16 9.11
C LEU A 31 -8.04 -7.65 8.21
N HIS A 32 -8.09 -8.95 7.95
CA HIS A 32 -9.08 -9.56 7.04
C HIS A 32 -9.98 -10.61 7.71
N SER A 33 -9.90 -10.76 9.04
CA SER A 33 -10.76 -11.69 9.78
C SER A 33 -11.07 -11.21 11.20
N PRO A 34 -12.21 -11.65 11.78
CA PRO A 34 -12.53 -11.39 13.18
C PRO A 34 -11.46 -11.89 14.15
N LEU A 35 -10.85 -13.04 13.86
CA LEU A 35 -9.78 -13.61 14.69
C LEU A 35 -8.53 -12.71 14.69
N ALA A 36 -8.12 -12.21 13.53
CA ALA A 36 -6.97 -11.30 13.43
C ALA A 36 -7.22 -9.99 14.20
N LEU A 37 -8.46 -9.48 14.14
CA LEU A 37 -8.87 -8.32 14.95
C LEU A 37 -8.84 -8.63 16.45
N GLY A 38 -9.36 -9.78 16.87
CA GLY A 38 -9.33 -10.23 18.27
C GLY A 38 -7.91 -10.36 18.82
N GLN A 39 -6.98 -10.87 18.02
CA GLN A 39 -5.56 -10.97 18.37
C GLN A 39 -4.93 -9.58 18.55
N LEU A 40 -5.17 -8.63 17.62
CA LEU A 40 -4.68 -7.26 17.76
C LEU A 40 -5.21 -6.58 19.03
N ILE A 41 -6.50 -6.75 19.33
CA ILE A 41 -7.12 -6.23 20.56
C ILE A 41 -6.43 -6.80 21.79
N ARG A 42 -6.20 -8.12 21.82
CA ARG A 42 -5.51 -8.80 22.91
C ARG A 42 -4.09 -8.29 23.11
N GLU A 43 -3.36 -8.09 22.03
CA GLU A 43 -2.00 -7.53 22.05
C GLU A 43 -1.99 -6.11 22.61
N LYS A 44 -2.83 -5.22 22.07
CA LYS A 44 -2.93 -3.82 22.52
C LYS A 44 -3.38 -3.71 23.98
N ARG A 45 -4.34 -4.52 24.40
CA ARG A 45 -4.77 -4.60 25.80
C ARG A 45 -3.62 -5.00 26.73
N LYS A 46 -2.87 -6.04 26.36
CA LYS A 46 -1.71 -6.49 27.14
C LYS A 46 -0.60 -5.44 27.18
N ALA A 47 -0.33 -4.77 26.06
CA ALA A 47 0.63 -3.67 26.00
C ALA A 47 0.23 -2.49 26.90
N ALA A 48 -1.07 -2.25 27.07
CA ALA A 48 -1.62 -1.28 28.01
C ALA A 48 -1.72 -1.80 29.48
N ALA A 49 -1.20 -3.00 29.77
CA ALA A 49 -1.27 -3.65 31.08
C ALA A 49 -2.69 -3.82 31.65
N MET A 50 -3.71 -3.94 30.79
CA MET A 50 -5.10 -4.09 31.20
C MET A 50 -5.51 -5.58 31.27
N THR A 51 -6.32 -5.97 32.25
CA THR A 51 -7.03 -7.26 32.22
C THR A 51 -8.27 -7.16 31.31
N GLN A 52 -8.89 -8.30 30.99
CA GLN A 52 -10.16 -8.29 30.24
C GLN A 52 -11.25 -7.55 31.03
N GLU A 53 -11.35 -7.78 32.35
CA GLU A 53 -12.22 -7.01 33.24
C GLU A 53 -11.97 -5.50 33.17
N THR A 54 -10.71 -5.06 33.23
CA THR A 54 -10.38 -3.62 33.19
C THR A 54 -10.76 -2.98 31.86
N LEU A 55 -10.52 -3.66 30.74
CA LEU A 55 -10.94 -3.17 29.42
C LEU A 55 -12.46 -3.14 29.30
N ALA A 56 -13.13 -4.19 29.78
CA ALA A 56 -14.59 -4.29 29.73
C ALA A 56 -15.25 -3.15 30.52
N ALA A 57 -14.78 -2.89 31.74
CA ALA A 57 -15.27 -1.78 32.56
C ALA A 57 -15.03 -0.42 31.89
N ALA A 58 -13.84 -0.21 31.30
CA ALA A 58 -13.52 1.04 30.60
C ALA A 58 -14.35 1.27 29.32
N ALA A 59 -14.78 0.19 28.66
CA ALA A 59 -15.61 0.24 27.46
C ALA A 59 -17.11 0.15 27.75
N GLY A 60 -17.53 -0.02 29.02
CA GLY A 60 -18.93 -0.15 29.41
C GLY A 60 -19.59 -1.46 28.99
N VAL A 61 -18.83 -2.55 28.90
CA VAL A 61 -19.28 -3.87 28.42
C VAL A 61 -19.01 -4.99 29.43
N GLY A 62 -19.62 -6.15 29.22
CA GLY A 62 -19.32 -7.34 30.04
C GLY A 62 -17.98 -7.98 29.66
N ARG A 63 -17.23 -8.52 30.64
CA ARG A 63 -15.95 -9.19 30.38
C ARG A 63 -16.05 -10.33 29.36
N ARG A 64 -17.15 -11.09 29.38
CA ARG A 64 -17.38 -12.16 28.40
C ARG A 64 -17.35 -11.64 26.96
N VAL A 65 -17.84 -10.42 26.72
CA VAL A 65 -17.79 -9.80 25.40
C VAL A 65 -16.36 -9.52 24.96
N VAL A 66 -15.49 -9.08 25.87
CA VAL A 66 -14.06 -8.90 25.57
C VAL A 66 -13.38 -10.23 25.30
N ALA A 67 -13.70 -11.28 26.06
CA ALA A 67 -13.15 -12.62 25.82
C ALA A 67 -13.59 -13.18 24.47
N ASP A 68 -14.90 -13.16 24.18
CA ASP A 68 -15.47 -13.61 22.91
C ASP A 68 -14.85 -12.82 21.74
N LEU A 69 -14.67 -11.51 21.89
CA LEU A 69 -14.04 -10.65 20.86
C LEU A 69 -12.57 -11.01 20.62
N GLU A 70 -11.80 -11.25 21.67
CA GLU A 70 -10.38 -11.66 21.56
C GLU A 70 -10.21 -13.03 20.91
N GLU A 71 -11.26 -13.86 20.93
CA GLU A 71 -11.32 -15.18 20.28
C GLU A 71 -11.92 -15.12 18.86
N GLY A 72 -12.28 -13.92 18.36
CA GLY A 72 -12.84 -13.71 17.02
C GLY A 72 -14.35 -13.96 16.93
N GLY A 73 -15.05 -13.93 18.06
CA GLY A 73 -16.49 -14.08 18.15
C GLY A 73 -17.26 -12.93 17.47
N ASN A 74 -18.53 -13.19 17.17
CA ASN A 74 -19.41 -12.19 16.54
C ASN A 74 -19.87 -11.17 17.58
N VAL A 75 -19.42 -9.92 17.44
CA VAL A 75 -19.74 -8.82 18.35
C VAL A 75 -20.28 -7.65 17.55
N SER A 76 -21.32 -7.01 18.06
CA SER A 76 -21.95 -5.86 17.42
C SER A 76 -21.00 -4.66 17.33
N SER A 77 -21.12 -3.87 16.26
CA SER A 77 -20.28 -2.68 16.02
C SER A 77 -20.35 -1.66 17.16
N HIS A 78 -21.51 -1.48 17.79
CA HIS A 78 -21.69 -0.55 18.92
C HIS A 78 -20.91 -0.96 20.17
N VAL A 79 -20.51 -2.22 20.31
CA VAL A 79 -19.62 -2.70 21.39
C VAL A 79 -18.16 -2.66 20.93
N LEU A 80 -17.89 -3.06 19.69
CA LEU A 80 -16.55 -3.08 19.13
C LEU A 80 -15.90 -1.69 19.12
N LEU A 81 -16.61 -0.67 18.61
CA LEU A 81 -16.04 0.66 18.39
C LEU A 81 -15.53 1.33 19.68
N PRO A 82 -16.26 1.31 20.82
CA PRO A 82 -15.73 1.80 22.11
C PRO A 82 -14.46 1.08 22.58
N ILE A 83 -14.38 -0.25 22.39
CA ILE A 83 -13.20 -1.04 22.77
C ILE A 83 -11.98 -0.60 21.95
N LEU A 84 -12.16 -0.45 20.64
CA LEU A 84 -11.10 0.02 19.74
C LEU A 84 -10.61 1.42 20.11
N ALA A 85 -11.54 2.34 20.33
CA ALA A 85 -11.22 3.70 20.77
C ALA A 85 -10.42 3.72 22.08
N ARG A 86 -10.79 2.86 23.04
CA ARG A 86 -10.08 2.79 24.33
C ARG A 86 -8.64 2.30 24.20
N LEU A 87 -8.38 1.45 23.21
CA LEU A 87 -7.06 0.88 22.92
C LEU A 87 -6.25 1.72 21.92
N GLY A 88 -6.79 2.83 21.42
CA GLY A 88 -6.16 3.66 20.39
C GLY A 88 -5.99 2.90 19.06
N ILE A 89 -6.97 2.06 18.72
CA ILE A 89 -7.03 1.35 17.44
C ILE A 89 -8.02 2.11 16.55
N ASP A 90 -7.52 2.70 15.48
CA ASP A 90 -8.35 3.40 14.51
C ASP A 90 -8.79 2.43 13.40
N LEU A 91 -10.08 2.46 13.06
CA LEU A 91 -10.59 1.85 11.84
C LEU A 91 -10.44 2.87 10.71
N VAL A 92 -9.36 2.72 9.95
CA VAL A 92 -9.16 3.50 8.74
C VAL A 92 -9.81 2.73 7.59
N PRO A 93 -10.75 3.33 6.83
CA PRO A 93 -11.20 2.74 5.58
C PRO A 93 -9.98 2.49 4.71
N THR A 94 -9.66 1.22 4.50
CA THR A 94 -8.74 0.88 3.42
C THR A 94 -9.53 1.05 2.14
N HIS A 95 -9.04 1.87 1.22
CA HIS A 95 -9.51 1.75 -0.15
C HIS A 95 -8.90 0.45 -0.66
N ALA A 96 -9.64 -0.66 -0.56
CA ALA A 96 -9.29 -1.88 -1.30
C ALA A 96 -9.18 -1.59 -2.82
N ASP A 97 -9.66 -0.42 -3.25
CA ASP A 97 -9.54 0.17 -4.58
C ASP A 97 -8.51 1.34 -4.69
N VAL A 98 -7.51 1.52 -3.79
CA VAL A 98 -6.43 2.53 -4.02
C VAL A 98 -5.77 2.25 -5.37
N TYR A 99 -5.52 0.98 -5.64
CA TYR A 99 -4.82 0.52 -6.82
C TYR A 99 -5.80 -0.13 -7.78
N SER A 100 -5.69 0.22 -9.06
CA SER A 100 -6.51 -0.41 -10.09
C SER A 100 -6.29 -1.93 -10.09
N ARG A 101 -7.33 -2.70 -10.42
CA ARG A 101 -7.21 -4.16 -10.60
C ARG A 101 -6.11 -4.54 -11.60
N ALA A 102 -5.85 -3.67 -12.57
CA ALA A 102 -4.78 -3.85 -13.53
C ALA A 102 -3.39 -3.70 -12.88
N LEU A 103 -3.19 -2.73 -11.99
CA LEU A 103 -1.95 -2.58 -11.23
C LEU A 103 -1.70 -3.76 -10.29
N VAL A 104 -2.76 -4.26 -9.64
CA VAL A 104 -2.66 -5.48 -8.82
C VAL A 104 -2.29 -6.68 -9.69
N ALA A 105 -2.93 -6.85 -10.85
CA ALA A 105 -2.61 -7.93 -11.79
C ALA A 105 -1.16 -7.85 -12.30
N LEU A 106 -0.61 -6.65 -12.56
CA LEU A 106 0.80 -6.47 -12.92
C LEU A 106 1.76 -6.98 -11.84
N CYS A 107 1.44 -6.74 -10.57
CA CYS A 107 2.28 -7.21 -9.46
C CYS A 107 2.25 -8.75 -9.33
N GLN A 108 1.12 -9.36 -9.68
CA GLN A 108 0.93 -10.82 -9.65
C GLN A 108 1.57 -11.52 -10.85
N THR A 109 1.47 -10.94 -12.05
CA THR A 109 2.15 -11.48 -13.24
C THR A 109 3.66 -11.38 -13.08
N ALA A 110 4.15 -10.35 -12.39
CA ALA A 110 5.56 -10.15 -12.10
C ALA A 110 6.16 -11.18 -11.12
N ALA A 111 5.33 -11.78 -10.27
CA ALA A 111 5.77 -12.58 -9.15
C ALA A 111 6.34 -13.93 -9.61
N THR A 112 7.65 -14.11 -9.44
CA THR A 112 8.29 -15.43 -9.53
C THR A 112 8.31 -16.07 -8.13
N SER A 113 8.23 -17.40 -8.08
CA SER A 113 8.00 -18.20 -6.86
C SER A 113 9.00 -17.99 -5.71
N TYR A 114 10.11 -17.28 -5.91
CA TYR A 114 11.19 -17.14 -4.93
C TYR A 114 11.41 -15.72 -4.39
N LEU A 115 10.83 -14.67 -4.98
CA LEU A 115 11.07 -13.27 -4.59
C LEU A 115 9.90 -12.60 -3.83
N GLY A 116 8.80 -13.33 -3.64
CA GLY A 116 7.57 -12.82 -3.03
C GLY A 116 6.79 -11.87 -3.95
N GLU A 117 5.54 -11.56 -3.58
CA GLU A 117 4.70 -10.64 -4.34
C GLU A 117 5.17 -9.18 -4.12
N MET A 118 5.43 -8.45 -5.21
CA MET A 118 5.75 -7.03 -5.14
C MET A 118 4.53 -6.24 -4.62
N PRO A 119 4.68 -5.38 -3.59
CA PRO A 119 3.57 -4.54 -3.14
C PRO A 119 3.15 -3.54 -4.24
N PRO A 120 1.85 -3.31 -4.51
CA PRO A 120 1.39 -2.37 -5.53
C PRO A 120 1.93 -0.94 -5.39
N ALA A 121 2.15 -0.48 -4.16
CA ALA A 121 2.78 0.82 -3.88
C ALA A 121 4.20 0.94 -4.47
N ILE A 122 4.95 -0.17 -4.52
CA ILE A 122 6.29 -0.21 -5.10
C ILE A 122 6.22 -0.10 -6.62
N MET A 123 5.31 -0.84 -7.26
CA MET A 123 5.07 -0.74 -8.70
C MET A 123 4.58 0.65 -9.09
N GLU A 124 3.67 1.23 -8.32
CA GLU A 124 3.19 2.60 -8.56
C GLU A 124 4.32 3.63 -8.41
N ARG A 125 5.15 3.52 -7.37
CA ARG A 125 6.35 4.37 -7.23
C ARG A 125 7.24 4.25 -8.44
N PHE A 126 7.51 3.03 -8.91
CA PHE A 126 8.29 2.81 -10.13
C PHE A 126 7.65 3.52 -11.34
N LEU A 127 6.35 3.33 -11.59
CA LEU A 127 5.67 3.99 -12.70
C LEU A 127 5.80 5.52 -12.62
N LEU A 128 5.61 6.10 -11.43
CA LEU A 128 5.63 7.55 -11.24
C LEU A 128 7.03 8.17 -11.28
N THR A 129 8.06 7.44 -10.84
CA THR A 129 9.41 7.99 -10.59
C THR A 129 10.52 7.38 -11.44
N GLY A 130 10.32 6.19 -12.01
CA GLY A 130 11.36 5.42 -12.69
C GLY A 130 12.33 4.71 -11.73
N GLU A 131 12.10 4.76 -10.42
CA GLU A 131 13.01 4.20 -9.42
C GLU A 131 12.37 3.09 -8.59
N VAL A 132 13.14 2.05 -8.29
CA VAL A 132 12.75 0.94 -7.42
C VAL A 132 13.94 0.50 -6.56
N PRO A 133 13.73 0.02 -5.31
CA PRO A 133 14.82 -0.58 -4.54
C PRO A 133 15.40 -1.83 -5.23
N ALA A 134 16.73 -2.02 -5.14
CA ALA A 134 17.48 -3.11 -5.78
C ALA A 134 16.84 -4.51 -5.66
N LYS A 135 16.26 -4.82 -4.50
CA LYS A 135 15.59 -6.12 -4.24
C LYS A 135 14.38 -6.42 -5.13
N TRP A 136 13.86 -5.41 -5.85
CA TRP A 136 12.66 -5.51 -6.66
C TRP A 136 12.93 -5.32 -8.16
N GLU A 137 14.16 -4.99 -8.57
CA GLU A 137 14.51 -4.69 -9.97
C GLU A 137 14.17 -5.86 -10.89
N THR A 138 14.55 -7.08 -10.52
CA THR A 138 14.25 -8.29 -11.31
C THR A 138 12.76 -8.53 -11.50
N LEU A 139 11.92 -8.18 -10.51
CA LEU A 139 10.46 -8.29 -10.67
C LEU A 139 9.91 -7.21 -11.60
N VAL A 140 10.49 -6.01 -11.61
CA VAL A 140 10.11 -4.96 -12.57
C VAL A 140 10.51 -5.36 -13.99
N ASP A 141 11.72 -5.87 -14.18
CA ASP A 141 12.20 -6.37 -15.48
C ASP A 141 11.25 -7.43 -16.04
N TYR A 142 10.97 -8.45 -15.23
CA TYR A 142 10.04 -9.52 -15.59
C TYR A 142 8.62 -8.99 -15.86
N ALA A 143 8.14 -8.02 -15.06
CA ALA A 143 6.84 -7.39 -15.29
C ALA A 143 6.75 -6.75 -16.68
N ILE A 144 7.80 -6.06 -17.12
CA ILE A 144 7.85 -5.36 -18.41
C ILE A 144 7.92 -6.36 -19.58
N GLU A 145 8.72 -7.41 -19.45
CA GLU A 145 8.91 -8.38 -20.54
C GLU A 145 7.72 -9.33 -20.72
N GLU A 146 7.12 -9.78 -19.61
CA GLU A 146 6.14 -10.87 -19.63
C GLU A 146 4.69 -10.41 -19.51
N SER A 147 4.43 -9.22 -18.94
CA SER A 147 3.05 -8.79 -18.74
C SER A 147 2.42 -8.25 -20.03
N PRO A 148 1.13 -8.52 -20.26
CA PRO A 148 0.40 -7.93 -21.39
C PRO A 148 0.45 -6.39 -21.36
N PRO A 149 0.80 -5.70 -22.47
CA PRO A 149 0.89 -4.23 -22.53
C PRO A 149 -0.39 -3.52 -22.06
N MET A 150 -1.55 -4.11 -22.35
CA MET A 150 -2.85 -3.59 -21.94
C MET A 150 -3.03 -3.46 -20.41
N LEU A 151 -2.29 -4.23 -19.60
CA LEU A 151 -2.35 -4.11 -18.15
C LEU A 151 -1.70 -2.81 -17.68
N PHE A 152 -0.58 -2.39 -18.31
CA PHE A 152 0.04 -1.10 -18.01
C PHE A 152 -0.88 0.06 -18.41
N GLU A 153 -1.49 -0.01 -19.59
CA GLU A 153 -2.45 1.03 -20.04
C GLU A 153 -3.66 1.14 -19.10
N LYS A 154 -4.22 0.01 -18.67
CA LYS A 154 -5.31 0.02 -17.67
C LYS A 154 -4.83 0.50 -16.29
N ALA A 155 -3.60 0.17 -15.90
CA ALA A 155 -3.04 0.58 -14.62
C ALA A 155 -2.88 2.10 -14.54
N ILE A 156 -2.51 2.72 -15.65
CA ILE A 156 -2.26 4.18 -15.71
C ILE A 156 -3.49 5.00 -16.14
N ALA A 157 -4.62 4.36 -16.47
CA ALA A 157 -5.78 5.01 -17.08
C ALA A 157 -6.39 6.13 -16.22
N ALA A 158 -6.31 6.00 -14.90
CA ALA A 158 -6.82 6.99 -13.95
C ALA A 158 -5.95 8.26 -13.85
N TYR A 159 -4.73 8.25 -14.41
CA TYR A 159 -3.82 9.38 -14.35
C TYR A 159 -4.06 10.38 -15.50
N GLU A 160 -3.85 11.66 -15.17
CA GLU A 160 -3.88 12.75 -16.14
C GLU A 160 -2.88 12.53 -17.30
N LYS A 161 -3.20 13.07 -18.48
CA LYS A 161 -2.36 12.98 -19.69
C LYS A 161 -0.87 13.26 -19.45
N PRO A 162 -0.45 14.36 -18.78
CA PRO A 162 0.97 14.62 -18.51
C PRO A 162 1.63 13.54 -17.65
N THR A 163 0.92 13.02 -16.65
CA THR A 163 1.44 11.96 -15.78
C THR A 163 1.61 10.66 -16.56
N ARG A 164 0.64 10.29 -17.41
CA ARG A 164 0.77 9.11 -18.29
C ARG A 164 1.95 9.22 -19.25
N LYS A 165 2.21 10.42 -19.79
CA LYS A 165 3.39 10.66 -20.63
C LYS A 165 4.69 10.39 -19.85
N ARG A 166 4.80 10.94 -18.63
CA ARG A 166 5.97 10.71 -17.76
C ARG A 166 6.16 9.23 -17.41
N ILE A 167 5.07 8.51 -17.11
CA ILE A 167 5.15 7.07 -16.82
C ILE A 167 5.74 6.30 -18.01
N ARG A 168 5.33 6.64 -19.25
CA ARG A 168 5.89 6.02 -20.46
C ARG A 168 7.37 6.34 -20.65
N GLU A 169 7.79 7.58 -20.40
CA GLU A 169 9.21 7.97 -20.42
C GLU A 169 10.02 7.16 -19.40
N ASN A 170 9.49 6.95 -18.19
CA ASN A 170 10.12 6.15 -17.15
C ASN A 170 10.26 4.67 -17.57
N LEU A 171 9.21 4.06 -18.12
CA LEU A 171 9.23 2.68 -18.62
C LEU A 171 10.28 2.52 -19.73
N GLN A 172 10.35 3.47 -20.66
CA GLN A 172 11.32 3.46 -21.75
C GLN A 172 12.76 3.60 -21.25
N ALA A 173 13.00 4.54 -20.34
CA ALA A 173 14.31 4.73 -19.72
C ALA A 173 14.76 3.47 -18.96
N TRP A 174 13.85 2.84 -18.22
CA TRP A 174 14.12 1.59 -17.49
C TRP A 174 14.55 0.46 -18.44
N ALA A 175 13.75 0.19 -19.48
CA ALA A 175 14.03 -0.87 -20.43
C ALA A 175 15.34 -0.67 -21.20
N VAL A 176 15.67 0.56 -21.59
CA VAL A 176 16.96 0.87 -22.24
C VAL A 176 18.12 0.59 -21.28
N ASN A 177 17.99 1.01 -20.02
CA ASN A 177 19.04 0.80 -19.02
C ASN A 177 19.25 -0.68 -18.68
N HIS A 178 18.17 -1.46 -18.67
CA HIS A 178 18.18 -2.89 -18.33
C HIS A 178 18.29 -3.81 -19.57
N ASN A 179 18.41 -3.26 -20.77
CA ASN A 179 18.42 -3.97 -22.06
C ASN A 179 17.19 -4.90 -22.26
N LEU A 180 16.00 -4.45 -21.88
CA LEU A 180 14.76 -5.20 -21.97
C LEU A 180 14.07 -5.04 -23.32
N ASN A 181 13.33 -6.07 -23.73
CA ASN A 181 12.51 -6.02 -24.95
C ASN A 181 11.15 -5.36 -24.68
N LEU A 182 11.05 -4.05 -24.91
CA LEU A 182 9.75 -3.37 -24.92
C LEU A 182 8.96 -3.77 -26.16
N ARG A 183 7.80 -4.41 -25.96
CA ARG A 183 6.87 -4.71 -27.04
C ARG A 183 6.37 -3.40 -27.67
N GLU A 184 6.32 -3.30 -29.00
CA GLU A 184 5.83 -2.08 -29.69
C GLU A 184 4.41 -1.69 -29.25
N GLU A 185 3.62 -2.68 -28.83
CA GLU A 185 2.27 -2.58 -28.28
C GLU A 185 2.15 -1.78 -26.97
N PHE A 186 3.26 -1.45 -26.30
CA PHE A 186 3.26 -0.51 -25.17
C PHE A 186 2.94 0.94 -25.57
N GLY A 187 2.74 1.22 -26.87
CA GLY A 187 2.27 2.52 -27.36
C GLY A 187 3.32 3.62 -27.20
N LEU A 188 4.60 3.27 -27.35
CA LEU A 188 5.75 4.20 -27.27
C LEU A 188 6.08 4.85 -28.63
N VAL A 189 5.05 5.13 -29.44
CA VAL A 189 5.17 5.93 -30.68
C VAL A 189 4.28 7.17 -30.57
#